data_AF-A0A7C6R1Z0-F1
#
_entry.id   AF-A0A7C6R1Z0-F1
#
_cell.length_a   1.000
_cell.length_b   1.000
_cell.length_c   1.000
_cell.angle_alpha   90.00
_cell.angle_beta   90.00
_cell.angle_gamma   90.00
#
_symmetry.space_group_name_H-M   'P 1'
#
loop_
_entity.id
_entity.type
_entity.pdbx_description
1 polymer ?
#
loop_
_entity_poly.entity_id
_entity_poly.type
_entity_poly.pdbx_seq_one_letter_code
_entity_poly.pdbx_strand_id
1 'polypeptide(L)'
;IQDYPAERFYRDSRINRIFEGTNEINRLIIPATLVRRAMKGQLALLPAARALAGEILNLRAAVPEEDGKPLSAERSMVAMAKKLFLLVGGQAVEKYMDKLAQEQEIIGILADLVIQIYAMESAIFRALKAWEADPQAARTKLVLAQTYVQDTFPLLEKWAREAMCFLFEGDMLQTQLSIVKRMCKYQPVNLIGLRRQIAGQVLEAEKYVV
;
A
#
# COMPACT_ATOMS: atom_id res chain seq x y z
N ILE A 1 11.99 34.43 -9.82
CA ILE A 1 11.62 33.00 -9.53
C ILE A 1 12.85 32.11 -9.58
N GLN A 2 13.74 32.25 -10.58
CA GLN A 2 15.00 31.49 -10.68
C GLN A 2 15.96 31.68 -9.48
N ASP A 3 15.78 32.74 -8.69
CA ASP A 3 16.61 33.05 -7.51
C ASP A 3 16.31 32.17 -6.28
N TYR A 4 15.20 31.42 -6.28
CA TYR A 4 14.83 30.53 -5.18
C TYR A 4 15.35 29.09 -5.44
N PRO A 5 16.12 28.47 -4.52
CA PRO A 5 16.63 27.11 -4.70
C PRO A 5 15.55 26.05 -5.02
N ALA A 6 14.33 26.25 -4.51
CA ALA A 6 13.20 25.38 -4.78
C ALA A 6 12.83 25.26 -6.28
N GLU A 7 13.06 26.31 -7.07
CA GLU A 7 12.83 26.30 -8.53
C GLU A 7 13.69 25.24 -9.21
N ARG A 8 14.97 25.21 -8.85
CA ARG A 8 15.94 24.26 -9.40
C ARG A 8 15.58 22.84 -8.99
N PHE A 9 15.30 22.61 -7.70
CA PHE A 9 14.91 21.27 -7.22
C PHE A 9 13.64 20.75 -7.91
N TYR A 10 12.67 21.61 -8.20
CA TYR A 10 11.47 21.21 -8.91
C TYR A 10 11.76 20.76 -10.35
N ARG A 11 12.55 21.52 -11.11
CA ARG A 11 12.96 21.15 -12.47
C ARG A 11 13.79 19.87 -12.48
N ASP A 12 14.80 19.78 -11.61
CA ASP A 12 15.72 18.66 -11.54
C ASP A 12 14.96 17.37 -11.15
N SER A 13 13.88 17.44 -10.37
CA SER A 13 13.06 16.28 -9.99
C SER A 13 12.34 15.61 -11.17
N ARG A 14 12.10 16.31 -12.29
CA ARG A 14 11.30 15.79 -13.41
C ARG A 14 11.95 14.59 -14.11
N ILE A 15 13.28 14.59 -14.23
CA ILE A 15 14.03 13.55 -14.94
C ILE A 15 14.03 12.22 -14.17
N ASN A 16 13.92 12.26 -12.84
CA ASN A 16 13.94 11.08 -11.97
C ASN A 16 12.79 10.09 -12.25
N ARG A 17 11.73 10.54 -12.94
CA ARG A 17 10.59 9.69 -13.33
C ARG A 17 10.78 9.01 -14.70
N ILE A 18 11.88 9.31 -15.39
CA ILE A 18 12.17 8.89 -16.78
C ILE A 18 13.47 8.09 -16.84
N PHE A 19 14.50 8.56 -16.12
CA PHE A 19 15.80 7.90 -16.06
C PHE A 19 15.73 6.61 -15.20
N GLU A 20 16.63 5.65 -15.45
CA GLU A 20 16.58 4.27 -14.89
C GLU A 20 15.32 3.47 -15.25
N GLY A 21 14.82 3.69 -16.46
CA GLY A 21 13.54 3.19 -16.92
C GLY A 21 12.40 4.10 -16.45
N THR A 22 11.45 4.38 -17.33
CA THR A 22 10.32 5.23 -16.95
C THR A 22 9.53 4.59 -15.82
N ASN A 23 8.87 5.40 -15.00
CA ASN A 23 8.04 4.87 -13.92
C ASN A 23 6.96 3.89 -14.43
N GLU A 24 6.48 4.05 -15.65
CA GLU A 24 5.52 3.15 -16.29
C GLU A 24 6.16 1.78 -16.57
N ILE A 25 7.36 1.74 -17.15
CA ILE A 25 8.09 0.48 -17.38
C ILE A 25 8.44 -0.20 -16.05
N ASN A 26 8.91 0.56 -15.08
CA ASN A 26 9.21 0.03 -13.74
C ASN A 26 7.96 -0.57 -13.08
N ARG A 27 6.79 0.06 -13.22
CA ARG A 27 5.51 -0.51 -12.73
C ARG A 27 5.15 -1.81 -13.42
N LEU A 28 5.30 -1.90 -14.75
CA LEU A 28 4.97 -3.13 -15.48
C LEU A 28 5.83 -4.33 -15.03
N ILE A 29 7.07 -4.08 -14.62
CA ILE A 29 8.01 -5.12 -14.21
C ILE A 29 7.68 -5.69 -12.82
N ILE A 30 7.08 -4.91 -11.91
CA ILE A 30 6.83 -5.32 -10.52
C ILE A 30 5.90 -6.56 -10.46
N PRO A 31 4.66 -6.55 -10.99
CA PRO A 31 3.78 -7.71 -10.93
C PRO A 31 4.33 -8.90 -11.74
N ALA A 32 4.93 -8.63 -12.90
CA ALA A 32 5.53 -9.67 -13.75
C ALA A 32 6.64 -10.44 -13.01
N THR A 33 7.45 -9.74 -12.23
CA THR A 33 8.51 -10.35 -11.41
C THR A 33 7.93 -11.22 -10.29
N LEU A 34 6.88 -10.76 -9.63
CA LEU A 34 6.18 -11.51 -8.58
C LEU A 34 5.57 -12.81 -9.13
N VAL A 35 4.85 -12.75 -10.26
CA VAL A 35 4.27 -13.92 -10.92
C VAL A 35 5.36 -14.90 -11.34
N ARG A 36 6.45 -14.42 -11.97
CA ARG A 36 7.57 -15.28 -12.39
C ARG A 36 8.21 -16.00 -11.20
N ARG A 37 8.40 -15.32 -10.07
CA ARG A 37 8.93 -15.94 -8.85
C ARG A 37 7.96 -16.97 -8.27
N ALA A 38 6.65 -16.72 -8.34
CA ALA A 38 5.64 -17.68 -7.91
C ALA A 38 5.63 -18.95 -8.78
N MET A 39 5.70 -18.81 -10.10
CA MET A 39 5.79 -19.96 -11.02
C MET A 39 7.04 -20.80 -10.81
N LYS A 40 8.16 -20.17 -10.43
CA LYS A 40 9.41 -20.86 -10.06
C LYS A 40 9.39 -21.48 -8.65
N GLY A 41 8.28 -21.37 -7.91
CA GLY A 41 8.18 -21.85 -6.53
C GLY A 41 9.01 -21.05 -5.51
N GLN A 42 9.58 -19.92 -5.91
CA GLN A 42 10.39 -19.06 -5.04
C GLN A 42 9.53 -18.18 -4.12
N LEU A 43 8.24 -18.01 -4.46
CA LEU A 43 7.29 -17.24 -3.68
C LEU A 43 5.95 -17.98 -3.61
N ALA A 44 5.44 -18.20 -2.40
CA ALA A 44 4.19 -18.92 -2.18
C ALA A 44 2.93 -18.05 -2.44
N LEU A 45 2.87 -17.32 -3.57
CA LEU A 45 1.71 -16.49 -3.92
C LEU A 45 0.47 -17.31 -4.25
N LEU A 46 0.62 -18.36 -5.06
CA LEU A 46 -0.52 -19.19 -5.47
C LEU A 46 -1.20 -19.88 -4.26
N PRO A 47 -0.45 -20.50 -3.32
CA PRO A 47 -1.04 -21.00 -2.08
C PRO A 47 -1.73 -19.90 -1.26
N ALA A 48 -1.11 -18.72 -1.13
CA ALA A 48 -1.69 -17.62 -0.36
C ALA A 48 -3.01 -17.10 -0.98
N ALA A 49 -3.07 -16.99 -2.31
CA ALA A 49 -4.30 -16.60 -3.01
C ALA A 49 -5.42 -17.65 -2.86
N ARG A 50 -5.07 -18.95 -2.92
CA ARG A 50 -6.03 -20.04 -2.66
C ARG A 50 -6.54 -20.04 -1.22
N ALA A 51 -5.65 -19.81 -0.25
CA ALA A 51 -6.03 -19.69 1.16
C ALA A 51 -6.99 -18.51 1.36
N LEU A 52 -6.69 -17.36 0.75
CA LEU A 52 -7.58 -16.18 0.77
C LEU A 52 -8.96 -16.49 0.18
N ALA A 53 -9.01 -17.18 -0.97
CA ALA A 53 -10.28 -17.57 -1.60
C ALA A 53 -11.14 -18.45 -0.67
N GLY A 54 -10.51 -19.34 0.12
CA GLY A 54 -11.21 -20.19 1.09
C GLY A 54 -11.79 -19.43 2.30
N GLU A 55 -11.16 -18.33 2.72
CA GLU A 55 -11.63 -17.52 3.86
C GLU A 55 -12.50 -16.33 3.44
N ILE A 56 -12.57 -15.97 2.16
CA ILE A 56 -13.10 -14.69 1.69
C ILE A 56 -14.55 -14.40 2.12
N LEU A 57 -15.39 -15.45 2.17
CA LEU A 57 -16.79 -15.36 2.59
C LEU A 57 -16.92 -15.07 4.09
N ASN A 58 -15.98 -15.57 4.88
CA ASN A 58 -15.94 -15.42 6.33
C ASN A 58 -14.98 -14.33 6.80
N LEU A 59 -14.31 -13.65 5.87
CA LEU A 59 -13.31 -12.64 6.16
C LEU A 59 -13.94 -11.46 6.89
N ARG A 60 -13.47 -11.19 8.10
CA ARG A 60 -13.91 -10.06 8.91
C ARG A 60 -12.95 -8.89 8.74
N ALA A 61 -13.40 -7.70 9.16
CA ALA A 61 -12.50 -6.55 9.30
C ALA A 61 -11.32 -6.93 10.19
N ALA A 62 -10.15 -6.38 9.87
CA ALA A 62 -8.94 -6.70 10.61
C ALA A 62 -9.09 -6.23 12.07
N VAL A 63 -8.80 -7.13 13.02
CA VAL A 63 -8.76 -6.79 14.44
C VAL A 63 -7.30 -6.40 14.75
N PRO A 64 -7.05 -5.23 15.34
CA PRO A 64 -5.71 -4.86 15.82
C PRO A 64 -5.19 -5.89 16.83
N GLU A 65 -3.92 -6.25 16.73
CA GLU A 65 -3.28 -7.13 17.70
C GLU A 65 -3.17 -6.43 19.07
N GLU A 66 -3.49 -7.15 20.15
CA GLU A 66 -3.35 -6.69 21.54
C GLU A 66 -2.00 -7.15 22.13
N ASP A 67 -0.90 -6.85 21.43
CA ASP A 67 0.46 -7.26 21.81
C ASP A 67 1.24 -6.18 22.58
N GLY A 68 0.58 -5.06 22.91
CA GLY A 68 1.18 -3.92 23.59
C GLY A 68 2.14 -3.07 22.73
N LYS A 69 2.35 -3.42 21.46
CA LYS A 69 3.19 -2.63 20.55
C LYS A 69 2.37 -1.51 19.89
N PRO A 70 2.98 -0.34 19.62
CA PRO A 70 2.28 0.73 18.92
C PRO A 70 1.95 0.32 17.48
N LEU A 71 1.12 1.12 16.79
CA LEU A 71 0.73 0.88 15.40
C LEU A 71 0.03 -0.46 15.14
N SER A 72 -0.67 -1.03 16.14
CA SER A 72 -1.39 -2.30 15.98
C SER A 72 -2.49 -2.21 14.92
N ALA A 73 -3.24 -1.10 14.87
CA ALA A 73 -4.25 -0.87 13.85
C ALA A 73 -3.61 -0.77 12.45
N GLU A 74 -2.53 0.00 12.30
CA GLU A 74 -1.83 0.18 11.04
C GLU A 74 -1.16 -1.11 10.54
N ARG A 75 -0.65 -1.96 11.45
CA ARG A 75 -0.17 -3.31 11.11
C ARG A 75 -1.30 -4.17 10.54
N SER A 76 -2.46 -4.17 11.18
CA SER A 76 -3.65 -4.88 10.71
C SER A 76 -4.15 -4.33 9.36
N MET A 77 -4.06 -3.02 9.13
CA MET A 77 -4.33 -2.42 7.81
C MET A 77 -3.37 -2.93 6.74
N VAL A 78 -2.05 -2.95 7.01
CA VAL A 78 -1.05 -3.48 6.05
C VAL A 78 -1.27 -4.97 5.77
N ALA A 79 -1.60 -5.77 6.78
CA ALA A 79 -1.95 -7.18 6.59
C ALA A 79 -3.15 -7.34 5.65
N MET A 80 -4.16 -6.48 5.79
CA MET A 80 -5.33 -6.48 4.94
C MET A 80 -5.04 -5.94 3.53
N ALA A 81 -4.15 -4.96 3.39
CA ALA A 81 -3.65 -4.49 2.08
C ALA A 81 -2.95 -5.60 1.30
N LYS A 82 -2.18 -6.47 1.97
CA LYS A 82 -1.58 -7.66 1.34
C LYS A 82 -2.65 -8.65 0.85
N LYS A 83 -3.71 -8.88 1.63
CA LYS A 83 -4.85 -9.68 1.17
C LYS A 83 -5.56 -9.02 -0.01
N LEU A 84 -5.70 -7.69 -0.01
CA LEU A 84 -6.32 -6.94 -1.10
C LEU A 84 -5.52 -7.10 -2.41
N PHE A 85 -4.19 -7.02 -2.34
CA PHE A 85 -3.31 -7.33 -3.47
C PHE A 85 -3.51 -8.76 -3.98
N LEU A 86 -3.58 -9.75 -3.09
CA LEU A 86 -3.82 -11.14 -3.47
C LEU A 86 -5.20 -11.33 -4.11
N LEU A 87 -6.23 -10.62 -3.63
CA LEU A 87 -7.57 -10.64 -4.23
C LEU A 87 -7.53 -10.10 -5.66
N VAL A 88 -7.04 -8.87 -5.85
CA VAL A 88 -7.00 -8.22 -7.16
C VAL A 88 -6.14 -9.04 -8.13
N GLY A 89 -4.94 -9.45 -7.70
CA GLY A 89 -4.01 -10.22 -8.52
C GLY A 89 -4.55 -11.61 -8.86
N GLY A 90 -5.18 -12.29 -7.91
CA GLY A 90 -5.78 -13.60 -8.12
C GLY A 90 -6.90 -13.55 -9.17
N GLN A 91 -7.83 -12.61 -9.03
CA GLN A 91 -8.93 -12.43 -9.98
C GLN A 91 -8.45 -12.00 -11.38
N ALA A 92 -7.43 -11.14 -11.45
CA ALA A 92 -6.84 -10.72 -12.71
C ALA A 92 -6.14 -11.88 -13.44
N VAL A 93 -5.36 -12.69 -12.71
CA VAL A 93 -4.72 -13.89 -13.27
C VAL A 93 -5.78 -14.90 -13.71
N GLU A 94 -6.82 -15.14 -12.92
CA GLU A 94 -7.89 -16.09 -13.25
C GLU A 94 -8.66 -15.67 -14.52
N LYS A 95 -8.94 -14.37 -14.69
CA LYS A 95 -9.68 -13.87 -15.86
C LYS A 95 -8.85 -13.81 -17.14
N TYR A 96 -7.62 -13.32 -17.07
CA TYR A 96 -6.81 -13.03 -18.26
C TYR A 96 -5.72 -14.06 -18.55
N MET A 97 -5.29 -14.82 -17.55
CA MET A 97 -4.26 -15.85 -17.67
C MET A 97 -3.01 -15.29 -18.38
N ASP A 98 -2.55 -15.94 -19.45
CA ASP A 98 -1.37 -15.53 -20.23
C ASP A 98 -1.55 -14.15 -20.90
N LYS A 99 -2.78 -13.65 -21.04
CA LYS A 99 -3.08 -12.34 -21.61
C LYS A 99 -2.97 -11.20 -20.61
N LEU A 100 -2.78 -11.47 -19.31
CA LEU A 100 -2.68 -10.43 -18.28
C LEU A 100 -1.60 -9.38 -18.61
N ALA A 101 -0.52 -9.78 -19.26
CA ALA A 101 0.56 -8.89 -19.70
C ALA A 101 0.09 -7.74 -20.63
N GLN A 102 -1.08 -7.89 -21.27
CA GLN A 102 -1.68 -6.89 -22.16
C GLN A 102 -2.55 -5.88 -21.40
N GLU A 103 -2.99 -6.20 -20.18
CA GLU A 103 -3.85 -5.38 -19.35
C GLU A 103 -3.01 -4.44 -18.45
N GLN A 104 -2.36 -3.46 -19.09
CA GLN A 104 -1.37 -2.59 -18.43
C GLN A 104 -1.96 -1.77 -17.27
N GLU A 105 -3.23 -1.41 -17.34
CA GLU A 105 -3.96 -0.67 -16.31
C GLU A 105 -4.12 -1.51 -15.04
N ILE A 106 -4.47 -2.79 -15.18
CA ILE A 106 -4.54 -3.72 -14.05
C ILE A 106 -3.15 -3.99 -13.48
N ILE A 107 -2.14 -4.15 -14.34
CA ILE A 107 -0.75 -4.29 -13.89
C ILE A 107 -0.29 -3.03 -13.14
N GLY A 108 -0.66 -1.84 -13.62
CA GLY A 108 -0.38 -0.56 -12.96
C GLY A 108 -1.00 -0.50 -11.56
N ILE A 109 -2.27 -0.87 -11.42
CA ILE A 109 -2.94 -0.98 -10.12
C ILE A 109 -2.21 -1.97 -9.20
N LEU A 110 -1.87 -3.16 -9.68
CA LEU A 110 -1.14 -4.15 -8.89
C LEU A 110 0.24 -3.64 -8.45
N ALA A 111 0.95 -2.93 -9.33
CA ALA A 111 2.22 -2.32 -9.00
C ALA A 111 2.07 -1.23 -7.93
N ASP A 112 1.09 -0.34 -8.07
CA ASP A 112 0.83 0.73 -7.10
C ASP A 112 0.40 0.16 -5.74
N LEU A 113 -0.41 -0.91 -5.70
CA LEU A 113 -0.72 -1.63 -4.45
C LEU A 113 0.56 -2.14 -3.78
N VAL A 114 1.45 -2.82 -4.52
CA VAL A 114 2.71 -3.37 -3.99
C VAL A 114 3.64 -2.26 -3.48
N ILE A 115 3.77 -1.16 -4.23
CA ILE A 115 4.59 -0.01 -3.85
C ILE A 115 4.11 0.55 -2.51
N GLN A 116 2.80 0.77 -2.36
CA GLN A 116 2.26 1.32 -1.14
C GLN A 116 2.31 0.35 0.03
N ILE A 117 2.07 -0.95 -0.19
CA ILE A 117 2.25 -1.98 0.85
C ILE A 117 3.69 -1.96 1.36
N TYR A 118 4.67 -1.94 0.44
CA TYR A 118 6.09 -1.91 0.80
C TYR A 118 6.46 -0.65 1.59
N ALA A 119 6.00 0.52 1.15
CA ALA A 119 6.28 1.79 1.82
C ALA A 119 5.65 1.86 3.22
N MET A 120 4.37 1.48 3.35
CA MET A 120 3.66 1.43 4.63
C MET A 120 4.33 0.47 5.62
N GLU A 121 4.62 -0.76 5.19
CA GLU A 121 5.26 -1.76 6.03
C GLU A 121 6.67 -1.35 6.47
N SER A 122 7.45 -0.79 5.55
CA SER A 122 8.80 -0.28 5.85
C SER A 122 8.78 0.85 6.88
N ALA A 123 7.83 1.78 6.77
CA ALA A 123 7.66 2.86 7.73
C ALA A 123 7.29 2.33 9.12
N ILE A 124 6.35 1.37 9.19
CA ILE A 124 5.96 0.71 10.44
C ILE A 124 7.15 0.01 11.07
N PHE A 125 7.84 -0.87 10.35
CA PHE A 125 8.95 -1.63 10.94
C PHE A 125 10.13 -0.74 11.35
N ARG A 126 10.41 0.34 10.61
CA ARG A 126 11.39 1.32 11.03
C ARG A 126 11.00 2.00 12.34
N ALA A 127 9.73 2.37 12.49
CA ALA A 127 9.23 3.02 13.70
C ALA A 127 9.21 2.04 14.90
N LEU A 128 8.79 0.79 14.69
CA LEU A 128 8.80 -0.25 15.72
C LEU A 128 10.21 -0.59 16.18
N LYS A 129 11.16 -0.75 15.26
CA LYS A 129 12.57 -0.99 15.61
C LYS A 129 13.16 0.16 16.44
N ALA A 130 12.81 1.40 16.12
CA ALA A 130 13.23 2.55 16.91
C ALA A 130 12.56 2.56 18.30
N TRP A 131 11.29 2.20 18.38
CA TRP A 131 10.54 2.14 19.64
C TRP A 131 11.06 1.04 20.56
N GLU A 132 11.42 -0.13 20.01
CA GLU A 132 12.05 -1.22 20.77
C GLU A 132 13.40 -0.82 21.36
N ALA A 133 14.13 0.10 20.71
CA ALA A 133 15.39 0.64 21.20
C ALA A 133 15.20 1.77 22.23
N ASP A 134 14.32 2.74 21.92
CA ASP A 134 13.95 3.85 22.81
C ASP A 134 12.54 4.38 22.46
N PRO A 135 11.53 4.10 23.30
CA PRO A 135 10.16 4.57 23.08
C PRO A 135 10.02 6.08 22.98
N GLN A 136 10.86 6.85 23.69
CA GLN A 136 10.78 8.29 23.72
C GLN A 136 11.31 8.92 22.43
N ALA A 137 12.48 8.45 21.97
CA ALA A 137 13.09 8.91 20.72
C ALA A 137 12.33 8.43 19.47
N ALA A 138 11.47 7.42 19.58
CA ALA A 138 10.68 6.89 18.47
C ALA A 138 9.37 7.64 18.19
N ARG A 139 8.94 8.56 19.06
CA ARG A 139 7.64 9.26 18.96
C ARG A 139 7.37 9.86 17.58
N THR A 140 8.34 10.57 17.02
CA THR A 140 8.22 11.20 15.69
C THR A 140 8.05 10.14 14.59
N LYS A 141 8.81 9.04 14.63
CA LYS A 141 8.72 7.94 13.66
C LYS A 141 7.36 7.25 13.71
N LEU A 142 6.82 7.06 14.91
CA LEU A 142 5.49 6.47 15.11
C LEU A 142 4.40 7.34 14.49
N VAL A 143 4.43 8.65 14.75
CA VAL A 143 3.44 9.60 14.21
C VAL A 143 3.54 9.71 12.69
N LEU A 144 4.76 9.73 12.14
CA LEU A 144 4.99 9.73 10.69
C LEU A 144 4.46 8.45 10.04
N ALA A 145 4.77 7.28 10.61
CA ALA A 145 4.31 5.98 10.10
C ALA A 145 2.78 5.87 10.17
N GLN A 146 2.17 6.26 11.29
CA GLN A 146 0.72 6.29 11.44
C GLN A 146 0.06 7.18 10.38
N THR A 147 0.54 8.42 10.25
CA THR A 147 -0.02 9.38 9.29
C THR A 147 0.10 8.86 7.86
N TYR A 148 1.25 8.29 7.50
CA TYR A 148 1.47 7.75 6.15
C TYR A 148 0.51 6.61 5.82
N VAL A 149 0.34 5.65 6.74
CA VAL A 149 -0.58 4.51 6.53
C VAL A 149 -2.01 4.99 6.39
N GLN A 150 -2.45 5.89 7.28
CA GLN A 150 -3.82 6.42 7.29
C GLN A 150 -4.14 7.26 6.05
N ASP A 151 -3.16 8.01 5.52
CA ASP A 151 -3.32 8.77 4.27
C ASP A 151 -3.34 7.87 3.03
N THR A 152 -2.55 6.80 3.04
CA THR A 152 -2.31 5.98 1.86
C THR A 152 -3.37 4.89 1.69
N PHE A 153 -3.81 4.26 2.79
CA PHE A 153 -4.71 3.10 2.75
C PHE A 153 -6.01 3.33 1.96
N PRO A 154 -6.68 4.50 2.01
CA PRO A 154 -7.85 4.79 1.17
C PRO A 154 -7.59 4.70 -0.34
N LEU A 155 -6.36 4.99 -0.79
CA LEU A 155 -6.00 4.90 -2.21
C LEU A 155 -6.00 3.44 -2.68
N LEU A 156 -5.60 2.50 -1.82
CA LEU A 156 -5.62 1.07 -2.14
C LEU A 156 -7.05 0.58 -2.35
N GLU A 157 -8.01 1.02 -1.53
CA GLU A 157 -9.43 0.71 -1.73
C GLU A 157 -9.91 1.27 -3.08
N LYS A 158 -9.58 2.53 -3.38
CA LYS A 158 -9.94 3.17 -4.66
C LYS A 158 -9.45 2.33 -5.84
N TRP A 159 -8.18 1.98 -5.88
CA TRP A 159 -7.60 1.19 -6.97
C TRP A 159 -8.18 -0.22 -7.05
N ALA A 160 -8.40 -0.88 -5.91
CA ALA A 160 -9.02 -2.20 -5.90
C ALA A 160 -10.45 -2.17 -6.46
N ARG A 161 -11.24 -1.16 -6.12
CA ARG A 161 -12.59 -0.97 -6.67
C ARG A 161 -12.54 -0.72 -8.18
N GLU A 162 -11.62 0.10 -8.64
CA GLU A 162 -11.40 0.36 -10.07
C GLU A 162 -11.06 -0.94 -10.82
N ALA A 163 -10.16 -1.76 -10.28
CA ALA A 163 -9.86 -3.07 -10.82
C ALA A 163 -11.09 -4.01 -10.83
N MET A 164 -11.87 -4.06 -9.73
CA MET A 164 -13.08 -4.90 -9.70
C MET A 164 -14.11 -4.48 -10.75
N CYS A 165 -14.30 -3.17 -10.98
CA CYS A 165 -15.21 -2.66 -12.02
C CYS A 165 -14.78 -3.05 -13.44
N PHE A 166 -13.47 -3.21 -13.67
CA PHE A 166 -12.95 -3.69 -14.95
C PHE A 166 -13.06 -5.23 -15.07
N LEU A 167 -12.87 -5.94 -13.96
CA LEU A 167 -12.86 -7.40 -13.93
C LEU A 167 -14.26 -8.03 -13.92
N PHE A 168 -15.28 -7.35 -13.40
CA PHE A 168 -16.61 -7.93 -13.19
C PHE A 168 -17.74 -7.01 -13.62
N GLU A 169 -18.89 -7.62 -13.95
CA GLU A 169 -20.14 -6.93 -14.26
C GLU A 169 -21.30 -7.55 -13.45
N GLY A 170 -22.44 -6.86 -13.43
CA GLY A 170 -23.68 -7.35 -12.82
C GLY A 170 -23.56 -7.71 -11.33
N ASP A 171 -24.24 -8.77 -10.92
CA ASP A 171 -24.30 -9.21 -9.52
C ASP A 171 -22.92 -9.63 -8.96
N MET A 172 -22.06 -10.15 -9.84
CA MET A 172 -20.70 -10.52 -9.46
C MET A 172 -19.89 -9.29 -9.05
N LEU A 173 -20.01 -8.19 -9.79
CA LEU A 173 -19.37 -6.93 -9.42
C LEU A 173 -19.82 -6.44 -8.04
N GLN A 174 -21.13 -6.48 -7.76
CA GLN A 174 -21.66 -6.04 -6.45
C GLN A 174 -21.09 -6.88 -5.30
N THR A 175 -20.92 -8.18 -5.52
CA THR A 175 -20.30 -9.09 -4.57
C THR A 175 -18.83 -8.73 -4.33
N GLN A 176 -18.05 -8.51 -5.39
CA GLN A 176 -16.64 -8.15 -5.29
C GLN A 176 -16.44 -6.78 -4.63
N LEU A 177 -17.25 -5.77 -4.95
CA LEU A 177 -17.21 -4.48 -4.29
C LEU A 177 -17.55 -4.57 -2.80
N SER A 178 -18.47 -5.44 -2.41
CA SER A 178 -18.81 -5.69 -1.00
C SER A 178 -17.65 -6.35 -0.24
N ILE A 179 -16.92 -7.27 -0.89
CA ILE A 179 -15.71 -7.88 -0.33
C ILE A 179 -14.63 -6.81 -0.12
N VAL A 180 -14.33 -6.00 -1.15
CA VAL A 180 -13.34 -4.92 -1.05
C VAL A 180 -13.69 -3.96 0.09
N LYS A 181 -14.95 -3.54 0.19
CA LYS A 181 -15.42 -2.67 1.27
C LYS A 181 -15.20 -3.28 2.66
N ARG A 182 -15.41 -4.59 2.81
CA ARG A 182 -15.19 -5.30 4.09
C ARG A 182 -13.72 -5.41 4.44
N MET A 183 -12.86 -5.68 3.45
CA MET A 183 -11.40 -5.69 3.63
C MET A 183 -10.88 -4.30 4.00
N CYS A 184 -11.37 -3.25 3.35
CA CYS A 184 -10.91 -1.89 3.60
C CYS A 184 -11.63 -1.20 4.77
N LYS A 185 -12.37 -1.93 5.62
CA LYS A 185 -13.02 -1.35 6.80
C LYS A 185 -12.00 -1.16 7.94
N TYR A 186 -11.80 0.09 8.34
CA TYR A 186 -10.99 0.48 9.50
C TYR A 186 -11.64 1.69 10.21
N GLN A 187 -11.11 2.06 11.38
CA GLN A 187 -11.48 3.28 12.09
C GLN A 187 -10.48 4.39 11.73
N PRO A 188 -10.88 5.44 10.99
CA PRO A 188 -10.00 6.55 10.68
C PRO A 188 -9.62 7.34 11.94
N VAL A 189 -8.42 7.92 11.91
CA VAL A 189 -7.89 8.78 12.98
C VAL A 189 -7.93 10.25 12.57
N ASN A 190 -7.70 11.15 13.54
CA ASN A 190 -7.63 12.59 13.29
C ASN A 190 -6.34 12.97 12.54
N LEU A 191 -6.33 12.77 11.23
CA LEU A 191 -5.21 13.10 10.34
C LEU A 191 -4.84 14.59 10.37
N ILE A 192 -5.80 15.49 10.56
CA ILE A 192 -5.51 16.94 10.67
C ILE A 192 -4.66 17.20 11.92
N GLY A 193 -5.01 16.59 13.05
CA GLY A 193 -4.25 16.67 14.29
C GLY A 193 -2.82 16.14 14.12
N LEU A 194 -2.68 14.94 13.55
CA LEU A 194 -1.37 14.31 13.33
C LEU A 194 -0.47 15.14 12.41
N ARG A 195 -1.02 15.69 11.31
CA ARG A 195 -0.27 16.55 10.40
C ARG A 195 0.15 17.87 11.05
N ARG A 196 -0.70 18.47 11.90
CA ARG A 196 -0.32 19.67 12.68
C ARG A 196 0.80 19.37 13.67
N GLN A 197 0.77 18.21 14.32
CA GLN A 197 1.84 17.76 15.20
C GLN A 197 3.16 17.61 14.44
N ILE A 198 3.16 16.94 13.28
CA ILE A 198 4.35 16.80 12.43
C ILE A 198 4.85 18.17 11.98
N ALA A 199 3.96 19.04 11.51
CA ALA A 199 4.31 20.38 11.04
C ALA A 199 4.97 21.21 12.15
N GLY A 200 4.44 21.16 13.38
CA GLY A 200 5.03 21.84 14.53
C GLY A 200 6.49 21.44 14.77
N GLN A 201 6.77 20.13 14.75
CA GLN A 201 8.14 19.62 14.94
C GLN A 201 9.09 20.03 13.81
N VAL A 202 8.62 20.02 12.56
CA VAL A 202 9.43 20.42 11.40
C VAL A 202 9.71 21.92 11.42
N LEU A 203 8.72 22.74 11.80
CA LEU A 203 8.87 24.20 11.89
C LEU A 203 9.84 24.59 13.01
N GLU A 204 9.75 23.95 14.16
CA GLU A 204 10.68 24.19 15.28
C GLU A 204 12.13 23.82 14.93
N ALA A 205 12.32 22.76 14.15
CA ALA A 205 13.65 22.29 13.75
C ALA A 205 14.18 22.89 12.44
N GLU A 206 13.33 23.57 11.67
CA GLU A 206 13.57 24.09 10.31
C GLU A 206 14.14 23.05 9.31
N LYS A 207 13.88 21.77 9.56
CA LYS A 207 14.36 20.65 8.72
C LYS A 207 13.53 19.39 8.94
N TYR A 208 13.77 18.38 8.10
CA TYR A 208 13.20 17.04 8.30
C TYR A 208 13.72 16.41 9.61
N VAL A 209 12.80 15.88 10.42
CA VAL A 209 13.08 15.26 11.73
C VAL A 209 12.57 13.83 11.80
N VAL A 210 13.35 12.94 12.41
CA VAL A 210 13.00 11.52 12.62
C VAL A 210 13.36 11.01 13.98
#